data_AF-E5FNZ4-F1
#
_entry.id   AF-E5FNZ4-F1
#
_cell.length_a   1.000
_cell.length_b   1.000
_cell.length_c   1.000
_cell.angle_alpha   90.00
_cell.angle_beta   90.00
_cell.angle_gamma   90.00
#
_symmetry.space_group_name_H-M   'P 1'
#
loop_
_entity.id
_entity.type
_entity.pdbx_description
1 polymer ?
#
loop_
_entity_poly.entity_id
_entity_poly.type
_entity_poly.pdbx_seq_one_letter_code
_entity_poly.pdbx_strand_id
1 'polypeptide(L)'
;VGVLAHVVRCFEHTDIVHVHNKVDPLSDIETVHIELALADLASVEKRAVRAQKESRMGKSLQKESTLVLRALDTLREYLEMGKAACMAPLSDEERNAVRDMRLLTMKPHLYVCNTDESGMQYGNDFVRAVQEHARVHNTQAIVMCGKFEAELAQLSDVAEQNAFLQELGLRESGRAALARAVYSLMGLRTFFTAGPEECRAWTIRAGLRAPHAAGVIHSDLERGFIRAETYSFDDLASCGSVAKVREANRVRQEGKEYEVQDGDVIFFKFNV
;
A
#
# COMPACT_ATOMS: atom_id res chain seq x y z
N VAL A 1 6.74 -6.03 6.88
CA VAL A 1 5.92 -5.78 5.66
C VAL A 1 6.13 -4.31 5.35
N GLY A 2 6.72 -3.97 4.22
CA GLY A 2 7.00 -2.58 3.86
C GLY A 2 6.58 -2.33 2.42
N VAL A 3 6.28 -1.08 2.12
CA VAL A 3 6.03 -0.55 0.78
C VAL A 3 7.19 0.37 0.42
N LEU A 4 7.53 0.45 -0.87
CA LEU A 4 8.47 1.42 -1.40
C LEU A 4 7.72 2.60 -2.03
N ALA A 5 7.91 3.80 -1.50
CA ALA A 5 7.47 5.03 -2.16
C ALA A 5 8.68 5.59 -2.92
N HIS A 6 8.67 5.45 -4.25
CA HIS A 6 9.76 5.89 -5.10
C HIS A 6 9.50 7.34 -5.52
N VAL A 7 10.24 8.28 -4.92
CA VAL A 7 10.14 9.71 -5.26
C VAL A 7 10.92 9.98 -6.54
N VAL A 8 10.22 10.48 -7.54
CA VAL A 8 10.74 10.76 -8.88
C VAL A 8 10.64 12.25 -9.15
N ARG A 9 11.73 12.85 -9.63
CA ARG A 9 11.77 14.27 -9.98
C ARG A 9 11.03 14.50 -11.29
N CYS A 10 9.97 15.32 -11.23
CA CYS A 10 9.12 15.66 -12.37
C CYS A 10 9.05 17.19 -12.60
N PHE A 11 10.12 17.92 -12.30
CA PHE A 11 10.23 19.36 -12.56
C PHE A 11 11.66 19.77 -12.91
N GLU A 12 11.78 20.85 -13.67
CA GLU A 12 13.04 21.52 -13.95
C GLU A 12 13.26 22.69 -12.99
N HIS A 13 14.52 22.93 -12.62
CA HIS A 13 14.90 24.08 -11.80
C HIS A 13 16.37 24.40 -12.08
N THR A 14 16.68 25.66 -12.36
CA THR A 14 18.03 26.11 -12.74
C THR A 14 19.07 25.84 -11.66
N ASP A 15 18.67 25.95 -10.40
CA ASP A 15 19.57 25.81 -9.25
C ASP A 15 19.75 24.35 -8.80
N ILE A 16 19.06 23.39 -9.45
CA ILE A 16 19.12 21.97 -9.07
C ILE A 16 19.66 21.15 -10.23
N VAL A 17 20.96 20.87 -10.19
CA VAL A 17 21.68 20.10 -11.20
C VAL A 17 21.26 18.62 -11.14
N HIS A 18 20.95 18.05 -12.30
CA HIS A 18 20.71 16.62 -12.45
C HIS A 18 22.02 15.87 -12.69
N VAL A 19 22.15 14.63 -12.22
CA VAL A 19 23.38 13.81 -12.39
C VAL A 19 23.79 13.68 -13.87
N HIS A 20 22.80 13.61 -14.77
CA HIS A 20 23.00 13.55 -16.22
C HIS A 20 22.82 14.90 -16.94
N ASN A 21 22.79 16.02 -16.21
CA ASN A 21 22.50 17.38 -16.72
C ASN A 21 21.17 17.53 -17.49
N LYS A 22 20.29 16.54 -17.41
CA LYS A 22 18.94 16.53 -17.98
C LYS A 22 18.03 15.72 -17.06
N VAL A 23 16.87 16.27 -16.73
CA VAL A 23 15.85 15.55 -15.96
C VAL A 23 15.17 14.54 -16.88
N ASP A 24 15.22 13.26 -16.51
CA ASP A 24 14.55 12.17 -17.22
C ASP A 24 13.97 11.17 -16.22
N PRO A 25 12.69 11.35 -15.82
CA PRO A 25 12.04 10.53 -14.80
C PRO A 25 12.09 9.02 -15.10
N LEU A 26 11.99 8.63 -16.37
CA LEU A 26 11.92 7.23 -16.75
C LEU A 26 13.31 6.57 -16.66
N SER A 27 14.34 7.28 -17.09
CA SER A 27 15.73 6.82 -16.92
C SER A 27 16.11 6.70 -15.44
N ASP A 28 15.67 7.64 -14.61
CA ASP A 28 15.90 7.60 -13.16
C ASP A 28 15.19 6.40 -12.51
N ILE A 29 13.94 6.14 -12.90
CA ILE A 29 13.17 4.97 -12.45
C ILE A 29 13.91 3.68 -12.80
N GLU A 30 14.33 3.54 -14.05
CA GLU A 30 15.04 2.36 -14.54
C GLU A 30 16.35 2.13 -13.78
N THR A 31 17.12 3.20 -13.55
CA THR A 31 18.39 3.14 -12.80
C THR A 31 18.17 2.56 -11.40
N VAL A 32 17.23 3.11 -10.65
CA VAL A 32 16.93 2.64 -9.29
C VAL A 32 16.41 1.20 -9.31
N HIS A 33 15.58 0.83 -10.29
CA HIS A 33 15.07 -0.53 -10.41
C HIS A 33 16.17 -1.55 -10.67
N ILE A 34 17.13 -1.24 -11.55
CA ILE A 34 18.29 -2.08 -11.82
C ILE A 34 19.15 -2.21 -10.56
N GLU A 35 19.43 -1.11 -9.85
CA GLU A 35 20.22 -1.14 -8.61
C GLU A 35 19.57 -2.03 -7.53
N LEU A 36 18.25 -1.90 -7.34
CA LEU A 36 17.49 -2.73 -6.40
C LEU A 36 17.50 -4.20 -6.82
N ALA A 37 17.38 -4.49 -8.11
CA ALA A 37 17.43 -5.85 -8.64
C ALA A 37 18.82 -6.49 -8.41
N LEU A 38 19.90 -5.74 -8.65
CA LEU A 38 21.28 -6.21 -8.40
C LEU A 38 21.54 -6.47 -6.91
N ALA A 39 21.02 -5.63 -6.02
CA ALA A 39 21.13 -5.85 -4.58
C ALA A 39 20.40 -7.12 -4.11
N ASP A 40 19.21 -7.37 -4.67
CA ASP A 40 18.45 -8.59 -4.40
C ASP A 40 19.11 -9.83 -5.04
N LEU A 41 19.72 -9.70 -6.22
CA LEU A 41 20.44 -10.77 -6.91
C LEU A 41 21.55 -11.33 -6.02
N ALA A 42 22.38 -10.45 -5.45
CA ALA A 42 23.44 -10.86 -4.52
C ALA A 42 22.87 -11.61 -3.29
N SER A 43 21.70 -11.22 -2.80
CA SER A 43 21.00 -11.89 -1.71
C SER A 43 20.47 -13.27 -2.11
N VAL A 44 19.92 -13.39 -3.32
CA VAL A 44 19.42 -14.65 -3.92
C VAL A 44 20.56 -15.64 -4.13
N GLU A 45 21.69 -15.21 -4.68
CA GLU A 45 22.87 -16.07 -4.89
C GLU A 45 23.41 -16.63 -3.58
N LYS A 46 23.56 -15.78 -2.55
CA LYS A 46 24.01 -16.21 -1.22
C LYS A 46 23.05 -17.23 -0.59
N ARG A 47 21.73 -17.03 -0.72
CA ARG A 47 20.73 -17.97 -0.21
C ARG A 47 20.76 -19.30 -0.99
N ALA A 48 20.99 -19.26 -2.30
CA ALA A 48 21.05 -20.44 -3.16
C ALA A 48 22.20 -21.36 -2.74
N VAL A 49 23.40 -20.83 -2.50
CA VAL A 49 24.55 -21.62 -2.01
C VAL A 49 24.22 -22.34 -0.69
N ARG A 50 23.52 -21.68 0.23
CA ARG A 50 23.09 -22.29 1.49
C ARG A 50 22.04 -23.38 1.26
N ALA A 51 21.03 -23.11 0.44
CA ALA A 51 19.97 -24.07 0.11
C ALA A 51 20.52 -25.34 -0.57
N GLN A 52 21.55 -25.20 -1.41
CA GLN A 52 22.23 -26.35 -2.04
C GLN A 52 22.97 -27.24 -1.02
N LYS A 53 23.48 -26.68 0.09
CA LYS A 53 24.09 -27.48 1.16
C LYS A 53 23.01 -28.19 1.97
N GLU A 54 21.95 -27.47 2.34
CA GLU A 54 20.80 -27.98 3.10
C GLU A 54 20.09 -29.12 2.34
N SER A 55 20.02 -29.05 1.00
CA SER A 55 19.38 -30.09 0.19
C SER A 55 20.09 -31.45 0.25
N ARG A 56 21.38 -31.47 0.64
CA ARG A 56 22.19 -32.68 0.81
C ARG A 56 22.09 -33.25 2.23
N MET A 57 21.46 -32.54 3.17
CA MET A 57 21.39 -32.90 4.58
C MET A 57 20.06 -33.61 4.93
N GLY A 58 19.88 -34.83 4.41
CA GLY A 58 18.75 -35.70 4.78
C GLY A 58 17.42 -35.39 4.07
N LYS A 59 16.51 -36.40 4.06
CA LYS A 59 15.32 -36.40 3.18
C LYS A 59 14.27 -35.32 3.49
N SER A 60 14.16 -34.87 4.75
CA SER A 60 13.17 -33.84 5.14
C SER A 60 13.59 -32.45 4.64
N LEU A 61 14.83 -32.05 4.96
CA LEU A 61 15.43 -30.79 4.50
C LEU A 61 15.61 -30.74 2.99
N GLN A 62 15.79 -31.89 2.34
CA GLN A 62 15.89 -31.99 0.88
C GLN A 62 14.64 -31.47 0.16
N LYS A 63 13.43 -31.86 0.63
CA LYS A 63 12.18 -31.42 -0.01
C LYS A 63 11.98 -29.92 0.07
N GLU A 64 12.15 -29.34 1.27
CA GLU A 64 12.04 -27.90 1.51
C GLU A 64 13.10 -27.12 0.71
N SER A 65 14.35 -27.59 0.72
CA SER A 65 15.44 -26.96 -0.02
C SER A 65 15.24 -27.01 -1.53
N THR A 66 14.59 -28.06 -2.05
CA THR A 66 14.31 -28.18 -3.49
C THR A 66 13.30 -27.14 -3.95
N LEU A 67 12.24 -26.91 -3.15
CA LEU A 67 11.26 -25.84 -3.41
C LEU A 67 11.92 -24.47 -3.39
N VAL A 68 12.75 -24.21 -2.38
CA VAL A 68 13.51 -22.95 -2.26
C VAL A 68 14.44 -22.76 -3.45
N LEU A 69 15.20 -23.77 -3.86
CA LEU A 69 16.12 -23.68 -5.00
C LEU A 69 15.38 -23.34 -6.30
N ARG A 70 14.23 -23.98 -6.56
CA ARG A 70 13.41 -23.68 -7.73
C ARG A 70 12.95 -22.21 -7.73
N ALA A 71 12.49 -21.71 -6.59
CA ALA A 71 12.10 -20.31 -6.46
C ALA A 71 13.29 -19.35 -6.67
N LEU A 72 14.47 -19.69 -6.15
CA LEU A 72 15.68 -18.87 -6.28
C LEU A 72 16.20 -18.82 -7.71
N ASP A 73 16.09 -19.91 -8.47
CA ASP A 73 16.51 -19.95 -9.87
C ASP A 73 15.61 -19.04 -10.72
N THR A 74 14.28 -19.12 -10.57
CA THR A 74 13.35 -18.19 -11.23
C THR A 74 13.60 -16.74 -10.84
N LEU A 75 13.87 -16.47 -9.56
CA LEU A 75 14.20 -15.12 -9.09
C LEU A 75 15.50 -14.60 -9.71
N ARG A 76 16.53 -15.45 -9.82
CA ARG A 76 17.82 -15.09 -10.42
C ARG A 76 17.64 -14.63 -11.86
N GLU A 77 16.90 -15.39 -12.67
CA GLU A 77 16.65 -15.06 -14.08
C GLU A 77 16.02 -13.67 -14.26
N TYR A 78 15.06 -13.30 -13.41
CA TYR A 78 14.42 -11.99 -13.47
C TYR A 78 15.35 -10.86 -13.02
N LEU A 79 16.05 -11.07 -11.91
CA LEU A 79 16.94 -10.05 -11.33
C LEU A 79 18.16 -9.78 -12.22
N GLU A 80 18.69 -10.78 -12.91
CA GLU A 80 19.76 -10.63 -13.92
C GLU A 80 19.33 -9.77 -15.11
N MET A 81 18.03 -9.80 -15.47
CA MET A 81 17.45 -8.93 -16.50
C MET A 81 17.11 -7.52 -15.97
N GLY A 82 17.47 -7.19 -14.72
CA GLY A 82 17.10 -5.93 -14.08
C GLY A 82 15.61 -5.82 -13.71
N LYS A 83 14.86 -6.93 -13.70
CA LYS A 83 13.44 -6.94 -13.37
C LYS A 83 13.24 -7.22 -11.89
N ALA A 84 12.19 -6.61 -11.33
CA ALA A 84 11.83 -6.80 -9.93
C ALA A 84 11.41 -8.24 -9.59
N ALA A 85 11.81 -8.74 -8.42
CA ALA A 85 11.46 -10.07 -7.92
C ALA A 85 9.94 -10.32 -7.86
N CYS A 86 9.12 -9.28 -7.65
CA CYS A 86 7.66 -9.41 -7.63
C CYS A 86 7.06 -9.85 -8.97
N MET A 87 7.77 -9.62 -10.09
CA MET A 87 7.36 -10.00 -11.44
C MET A 87 7.66 -11.47 -11.77
N ALA A 88 8.46 -12.15 -10.95
CA ALA A 88 8.79 -13.55 -11.14
C ALA A 88 7.53 -14.42 -10.94
N PRO A 89 7.25 -15.39 -11.84
CA PRO A 89 6.07 -16.24 -11.80
C PRO A 89 6.26 -17.36 -10.76
N LEU A 90 6.24 -16.99 -9.48
CA LEU A 90 6.32 -17.93 -8.36
C LEU A 90 4.93 -18.41 -7.95
N SER A 91 4.81 -19.70 -7.61
CA SER A 91 3.63 -20.25 -6.92
C SER A 91 3.51 -19.70 -5.50
N ASP A 92 2.34 -19.85 -4.88
CA ASP A 92 2.14 -19.41 -3.49
C ASP A 92 3.06 -20.13 -2.50
N GLU A 93 3.34 -21.42 -2.75
CA GLU A 93 4.29 -22.20 -1.95
C GLU A 93 5.72 -21.67 -2.08
N GLU A 94 6.16 -21.37 -3.31
CA GLU A 94 7.49 -20.80 -3.57
C GLU A 94 7.64 -19.42 -2.96
N ARG A 95 6.65 -18.55 -3.16
CA ARG A 95 6.62 -17.20 -2.60
C ARG A 95 6.68 -17.23 -1.08
N ASN A 96 5.99 -18.17 -0.44
CA ASN A 96 6.06 -18.39 1.00
C ASN A 96 7.45 -18.90 1.44
N ALA A 97 8.06 -19.82 0.68
CA ALA A 97 9.36 -20.38 1.00
C ALA A 97 10.51 -19.35 0.96
N VAL A 98 10.41 -18.32 0.13
CA VAL A 98 11.40 -17.23 0.04
C VAL A 98 11.02 -15.96 0.80
N ARG A 99 9.85 -15.94 1.46
CA ARG A 99 9.30 -14.75 2.14
C ARG A 99 10.24 -14.16 3.18
N ASP A 100 10.99 -15.00 3.88
CA ASP A 100 11.89 -14.59 4.95
C ASP A 100 13.19 -13.94 4.45
N MET A 101 13.46 -14.00 3.15
CA MET A 101 14.58 -13.27 2.54
C MET A 101 14.36 -11.76 2.51
N ARG A 102 13.10 -11.30 2.60
CA ARG A 102 12.73 -9.87 2.64
C ARG A 102 13.33 -9.03 1.49
N LEU A 103 13.40 -9.62 0.29
CA LEU A 103 13.88 -8.96 -0.93
C LEU A 103 13.21 -7.59 -1.15
N LEU A 104 14.00 -6.61 -1.57
CA LEU A 104 13.58 -5.23 -1.77
C LEU A 104 12.53 -5.11 -2.87
N THR A 105 12.81 -5.70 -4.03
CA THR A 105 11.99 -5.70 -5.24
C THR A 105 10.78 -6.63 -5.18
N MET A 106 10.63 -7.39 -4.09
CA MET A 106 9.39 -8.15 -3.80
C MET A 106 8.34 -7.29 -3.10
N LYS A 107 8.72 -6.14 -2.55
CA LYS A 107 7.80 -5.23 -1.87
C LYS A 107 6.89 -4.54 -2.89
N PRO A 108 5.59 -4.34 -2.57
CA PRO A 108 4.76 -3.43 -3.34
C PRO A 108 5.40 -2.03 -3.35
N HIS A 109 5.26 -1.32 -4.46
CA HIS A 109 5.77 0.03 -4.60
C HIS A 109 4.75 0.93 -5.28
N LEU A 110 4.96 2.24 -5.18
CA LEU A 110 4.26 3.27 -5.95
C LEU A 110 5.24 4.39 -6.29
N TYR A 111 4.92 5.18 -7.30
CA TYR A 111 5.69 6.36 -7.66
C TYR A 111 5.10 7.62 -7.04
N VAL A 112 5.99 8.50 -6.63
CA VAL A 112 5.68 9.82 -6.08
C VAL A 112 6.31 10.84 -7.01
N CYS A 113 5.51 11.37 -7.93
CA CYS A 113 5.92 12.39 -8.89
C CYS A 113 6.05 13.73 -8.16
N ASN A 114 7.26 14.06 -7.76
CA ASN A 114 7.56 15.35 -7.15
C ASN A 114 7.66 16.40 -8.25
N THR A 115 6.75 17.37 -8.27
CA THR A 115 6.65 18.41 -9.30
C THR A 115 6.59 19.80 -8.66
N ASP A 116 6.64 20.85 -9.46
CA ASP A 116 6.30 22.21 -9.05
C ASP A 116 4.78 22.43 -8.90
N GLU A 117 4.37 23.58 -8.37
CA GLU A 117 2.94 23.93 -8.19
C GLU A 117 2.15 23.89 -9.50
N SER A 118 2.76 24.34 -10.60
CA SER A 118 2.12 24.34 -11.92
C SER A 118 1.86 22.91 -12.42
N GLY A 119 2.85 22.02 -12.32
CA GLY A 119 2.69 20.62 -12.68
C GLY A 119 1.76 19.86 -11.73
N MET A 120 1.61 20.31 -10.47
CA MET A 120 0.62 19.75 -9.56
C MET A 120 -0.82 20.13 -9.96
N GLN A 121 -1.04 21.38 -10.38
CA GLN A 121 -2.37 21.88 -10.75
C GLN A 121 -2.81 21.46 -12.16
N TYR A 122 -1.90 21.51 -13.13
CA TYR A 122 -2.21 21.32 -14.55
C TYR A 122 -1.60 20.06 -15.17
N GLY A 123 -0.70 19.39 -14.44
CA GLY A 123 0.13 18.32 -14.99
C GLY A 123 1.28 18.85 -15.85
N ASN A 124 2.27 18.01 -16.10
CA ASN A 124 3.34 18.26 -17.05
C ASN A 124 3.74 16.95 -17.76
N ASP A 125 4.65 17.04 -18.74
CA ASP A 125 5.07 15.88 -19.53
C ASP A 125 5.76 14.80 -18.69
N PHE A 126 6.55 15.21 -17.69
CA PHE A 126 7.23 14.29 -16.77
C PHE A 126 6.22 13.49 -15.94
N VAL A 127 5.23 14.16 -15.34
CA VAL A 127 4.15 13.54 -14.58
C VAL A 127 3.37 12.56 -15.46
N ARG A 128 2.99 12.97 -16.67
CA ARG A 128 2.27 12.10 -17.62
C ARG A 128 3.07 10.86 -17.98
N ALA A 129 4.38 11.01 -18.23
CA ALA A 129 5.26 9.89 -18.54
C ALA A 129 5.32 8.87 -17.39
N VAL A 130 5.48 9.34 -16.14
CA VAL A 130 5.53 8.45 -14.96
C VAL A 130 4.17 7.79 -14.69
N GLN A 131 3.06 8.51 -14.86
CA GLN A 131 1.72 7.94 -14.72
C GLN A 131 1.43 6.84 -15.75
N GLU A 132 1.83 7.04 -17.01
CA GLU A 132 1.68 6.03 -18.05
C GLU A 132 2.58 4.82 -17.79
N HIS A 133 3.83 5.05 -17.39
CA HIS A 133 4.73 3.99 -16.97
C HIS A 133 4.13 3.19 -15.81
N ALA A 134 3.59 3.86 -14.79
CA ALA A 134 2.93 3.21 -13.66
C ALA A 134 1.76 2.32 -14.11
N ARG A 135 0.92 2.82 -15.02
CA ARG A 135 -0.23 2.10 -15.57
C ARG A 135 0.20 0.83 -16.32
N VAL A 136 1.23 0.91 -17.16
CA VAL A 136 1.78 -0.25 -17.90
C VAL A 136 2.32 -1.32 -16.94
N HIS A 137 2.92 -0.89 -15.83
CA HIS A 137 3.50 -1.79 -14.82
C HIS A 137 2.52 -2.13 -13.67
N ASN A 138 1.23 -1.79 -13.81
CA ASN A 138 0.17 -2.12 -12.85
C ASN A 138 0.46 -1.61 -11.43
N THR A 139 1.05 -0.42 -11.34
CA THR A 139 1.37 0.29 -10.09
C THR A 139 0.72 1.67 -10.07
N GLN A 140 0.83 2.36 -8.94
CA GLN A 140 0.23 3.68 -8.72
C GLN A 140 1.27 4.79 -8.85
N ALA A 141 0.83 5.95 -9.33
CA ALA A 141 1.62 7.18 -9.33
C ALA A 141 0.80 8.30 -8.68
N ILE A 142 1.40 8.99 -7.72
CA ILE A 142 0.80 10.12 -7.00
C ILE A 142 1.59 11.37 -7.34
N VAL A 143 0.89 12.47 -7.57
CA VAL A 143 1.52 13.77 -7.84
C VAL A 143 1.57 14.56 -6.55
N MET A 144 2.73 15.16 -6.26
CA MET A 144 2.90 16.05 -5.11
C MET A 144 3.90 17.15 -5.43
N CYS A 145 3.76 18.30 -4.76
CA CYS A 145 4.78 19.34 -4.76
C CYS A 145 5.48 19.35 -3.40
N GLY A 146 6.72 18.87 -3.34
CA GLY A 146 7.46 18.76 -2.08
C GLY A 146 7.69 20.12 -1.40
N LYS A 147 7.88 21.19 -2.18
CA LYS A 147 8.01 22.56 -1.67
C LYS A 147 6.71 23.03 -1.01
N PHE A 148 5.59 22.87 -1.71
CA PHE A 148 4.27 23.19 -1.20
C PHE A 148 3.94 22.43 0.09
N GLU A 149 4.21 21.12 0.14
CA GLU A 149 3.99 20.32 1.35
C GLU A 149 4.84 20.78 2.54
N ALA A 150 6.06 21.26 2.28
CA ALA A 150 6.93 21.79 3.32
C ALA A 150 6.40 23.12 3.88
N GLU A 151 5.83 23.99 3.04
CA GLU A 151 5.18 25.23 3.46
C GLU A 151 3.89 24.94 4.24
N LEU A 152 3.04 24.04 3.72
CA LEU A 152 1.82 23.60 4.40
C LEU A 152 2.10 23.02 5.79
N ALA A 153 3.20 22.27 5.95
CA ALA A 153 3.60 21.68 7.22
C ALA A 153 4.05 22.70 8.29
N GLN A 154 4.39 23.93 7.90
CA GLN A 154 4.75 25.01 8.84
C GLN A 154 3.53 25.72 9.42
N LEU A 155 2.37 25.61 8.77
CA LEU A 155 1.12 26.16 9.26
C LEU A 155 0.61 25.30 10.42
N SER A 156 0.42 25.90 11.60
CA SER A 156 -0.09 25.19 12.78
C SER A 156 -1.61 25.14 12.85
N ASP A 157 -2.30 26.09 12.20
CA ASP A 157 -3.77 26.16 12.18
C ASP A 157 -4.35 25.36 11.01
N VAL A 158 -5.30 24.48 11.31
CA VAL A 158 -6.02 23.67 10.32
C VAL A 158 -6.88 24.55 9.41
N ALA A 159 -7.42 25.66 9.90
CA ALA A 159 -8.19 26.59 9.09
C ALA A 159 -7.30 27.25 8.02
N GLU A 160 -6.09 27.67 8.39
CA GLU A 160 -5.10 28.22 7.48
C GLU A 160 -4.61 27.18 6.47
N GLN A 161 -4.33 25.95 6.90
CA GLN A 161 -3.97 24.85 6.00
C GLN A 161 -5.08 24.61 4.95
N ASN A 162 -6.35 24.60 5.37
CA ASN A 162 -7.47 24.41 4.47
C ASN A 162 -7.64 25.57 3.49
N ALA A 163 -7.46 26.82 3.93
CA ALA A 163 -7.49 27.98 3.05
C ALA A 163 -6.38 27.90 1.99
N PHE A 164 -5.16 27.54 2.41
CA PHE A 164 -4.01 27.41 1.51
C PHE A 164 -4.21 26.30 0.46
N LEU A 165 -4.82 25.17 0.84
CA LEU A 165 -5.20 24.11 -0.10
C LEU A 165 -6.26 24.59 -1.11
N GLN A 166 -7.27 25.33 -0.64
CA GLN A 166 -8.36 25.83 -1.47
C GLN A 166 -7.88 26.86 -2.51
N GLU A 167 -6.90 27.71 -2.17
CA GLU A 167 -6.31 28.67 -3.10
C GLU A 167 -5.70 28.00 -4.33
N LEU A 168 -5.14 26.79 -4.18
CA LEU A 168 -4.61 25.98 -5.28
C LEU A 168 -5.64 25.03 -5.90
N GLY A 169 -6.90 25.08 -5.43
CA GLY A 169 -7.97 24.19 -5.89
C GLY A 169 -7.81 22.73 -5.43
N LEU A 170 -6.99 22.48 -4.41
CA LEU A 170 -6.75 21.15 -3.86
C LEU A 170 -7.77 20.84 -2.76
N ARG A 171 -8.29 19.62 -2.78
CA ARG A 171 -9.19 19.12 -1.71
C ARG A 171 -8.43 18.61 -0.49
N GLU A 172 -7.16 18.30 -0.66
CA GLU A 172 -6.31 17.67 0.34
C GLU A 172 -4.83 17.81 -0.01
N SER A 173 -3.96 17.55 0.95
CA SER A 173 -2.51 17.52 0.75
C SER A 173 -2.04 16.25 0.04
N GLY A 174 -0.94 16.38 -0.71
CA GLY A 174 -0.21 15.26 -1.30
C GLY A 174 0.28 14.27 -0.23
N ARG A 175 0.63 14.75 0.98
CA ARG A 175 0.95 13.87 2.12
C ARG A 175 -0.23 12.98 2.51
N ALA A 176 -1.44 13.52 2.58
CA ALA A 176 -2.64 12.74 2.91
C ALA A 176 -2.97 11.73 1.80
N ALA A 177 -2.86 12.14 0.54
CA ALA A 177 -3.03 11.27 -0.61
C ALA A 177 -2.01 10.11 -0.62
N LEU A 178 -0.73 10.40 -0.36
CA LEU A 178 0.33 9.40 -0.23
C LEU A 178 0.04 8.41 0.90
N ALA A 179 -0.35 8.91 2.08
CA ALA A 179 -0.66 8.06 3.23
C ALA A 179 -1.79 7.07 2.91
N ARG A 180 -2.87 7.53 2.27
CA ARG A 180 -3.99 6.63 1.88
C ARG A 180 -3.59 5.63 0.81
N ALA A 181 -2.82 6.04 -0.19
CA ALA A 181 -2.37 5.13 -1.24
C ALA A 181 -1.46 4.04 -0.68
N VAL A 182 -0.51 4.39 0.21
CA VAL A 182 0.35 3.40 0.89
C VAL A 182 -0.50 2.48 1.76
N TYR A 183 -1.45 3.02 2.53
CA TYR A 183 -2.34 2.23 3.37
C TYR A 183 -3.13 1.20 2.56
N SER A 184 -3.73 1.62 1.44
CA SER A 184 -4.44 0.74 0.52
C SER A 184 -3.52 -0.29 -0.14
N LEU A 185 -2.32 0.11 -0.57
CA LEU A 185 -1.31 -0.76 -1.19
C LEU A 185 -0.77 -1.82 -0.23
N MET A 186 -0.74 -1.53 1.07
CA MET A 186 -0.44 -2.52 2.12
C MET A 186 -1.57 -3.56 2.32
N GLY A 187 -2.66 -3.43 1.57
CA GLY A 187 -3.88 -4.23 1.73
C GLY A 187 -4.59 -3.92 3.04
N LEU A 188 -4.40 -2.72 3.59
CA LEU A 188 -5.09 -2.30 4.81
C LEU A 188 -6.45 -1.69 4.44
N ARG A 189 -7.41 -1.87 5.35
CA ARG A 189 -8.77 -1.34 5.30
C ARG A 189 -9.12 -0.79 6.67
N THR A 190 -10.12 0.08 6.72
CA THR A 190 -10.59 0.71 7.94
C THR A 190 -12.08 0.47 8.10
N PHE A 191 -12.49 -0.05 9.25
CA PHE A 191 -13.89 0.00 9.68
C PHE A 191 -14.02 0.91 10.90
N PHE A 192 -15.23 1.34 11.20
CA PHE A 192 -15.52 2.25 12.29
C PHE A 192 -16.43 1.62 13.33
N THR A 193 -16.21 1.98 14.58
CA THR A 193 -17.21 1.88 15.65
C THR A 193 -17.68 3.27 15.98
N ALA A 194 -18.98 3.49 16.01
CA ALA A 194 -19.57 4.80 16.31
C ALA A 194 -20.62 4.67 17.42
N GLY A 195 -20.44 5.45 18.49
CA GLY A 195 -21.36 5.55 19.61
C GLY A 195 -21.33 6.94 20.25
N PRO A 196 -22.22 7.22 21.22
CA PRO A 196 -22.29 8.52 21.88
C PRO A 196 -20.99 8.92 22.61
N GLU A 197 -20.26 7.92 23.11
CA GLU A 197 -19.03 8.12 23.89
C GLU A 197 -17.77 8.09 23.03
N GLU A 198 -17.73 7.26 21.99
CA GLU A 198 -16.55 7.05 21.18
C GLU A 198 -16.89 6.81 19.70
N CYS A 199 -16.13 7.47 18.82
CA CYS A 199 -16.03 7.16 17.41
C CYS A 199 -14.58 6.79 17.10
N ARG A 200 -14.35 5.57 16.61
CA ARG A 200 -13.00 5.05 16.40
C ARG A 200 -12.86 4.33 15.07
N ALA A 201 -11.71 4.56 14.42
CA ALA A 201 -11.27 3.86 13.23
C ALA A 201 -10.39 2.67 13.62
N TRP A 202 -10.64 1.51 13.01
CA TRP A 202 -9.92 0.27 13.27
C TRP A 202 -9.27 -0.24 11.99
N THR A 203 -7.95 -0.42 12.04
CA THR A 203 -7.16 -0.94 10.92
C THR A 203 -7.23 -2.47 10.86
N ILE A 204 -7.62 -2.99 9.71
CA ILE A 204 -7.61 -4.43 9.40
C ILE A 204 -6.92 -4.68 8.06
N ARG A 205 -6.65 -5.95 7.73
CA ARG A 205 -6.27 -6.35 6.37
C ARG A 205 -7.51 -6.65 5.54
N ALA A 206 -7.44 -6.38 4.24
CA ALA A 206 -8.48 -6.78 3.29
C ALA A 206 -8.74 -8.29 3.37
N GLY A 207 -10.00 -8.70 3.26
CA GLY A 207 -10.45 -10.09 3.41
C GLY A 207 -10.59 -10.56 4.86
N LEU A 208 -10.37 -9.70 5.86
CA LEU A 208 -10.59 -10.08 7.25
C LEU A 208 -12.10 -10.23 7.53
N ARG A 209 -12.48 -11.39 8.08
CA ARG A 209 -13.87 -11.70 8.41
C ARG A 209 -14.34 -10.99 9.68
N ALA A 210 -15.65 -10.78 9.79
CA ALA A 210 -16.29 -10.04 10.88
C ALA A 210 -15.88 -10.50 12.30
N PRO A 211 -15.80 -11.80 12.63
CA PRO A 211 -15.36 -12.23 13.97
C PRO A 211 -13.94 -11.80 14.30
N HIS A 212 -13.01 -11.95 13.35
CA HIS A 212 -11.62 -11.54 13.53
C HIS A 212 -11.47 -10.02 13.59
N ALA A 213 -12.28 -9.28 12.82
CA ALA A 213 -12.34 -7.83 12.93
C ALA A 213 -12.83 -7.37 14.31
N ALA A 214 -13.80 -8.08 14.91
CA ALA A 214 -14.21 -7.85 16.29
C ALA A 214 -13.06 -8.13 17.29
N GLY A 215 -12.24 -9.15 17.02
CA GLY A 215 -11.04 -9.49 17.80
C GLY A 215 -9.99 -8.39 17.84
N VAL A 216 -9.90 -7.55 16.80
CA VAL A 216 -9.00 -6.37 16.77
C VAL A 216 -9.41 -5.33 17.83
N ILE A 217 -10.70 -5.29 18.20
CA ILE A 217 -11.19 -4.45 19.31
C ILE A 217 -10.88 -5.15 20.64
N HIS A 218 -11.31 -6.40 20.78
CA HIS A 218 -11.08 -7.19 21.99
C HIS A 218 -11.26 -8.70 21.71
N SER A 219 -10.44 -9.55 22.32
CA SER A 219 -10.48 -11.00 22.09
C SER A 219 -11.81 -11.66 22.49
N ASP A 220 -12.53 -11.10 23.46
CA ASP A 220 -13.81 -11.65 23.90
C ASP A 220 -14.94 -11.41 22.88
N LEU A 221 -14.85 -10.32 22.10
CA LEU A 221 -15.81 -10.05 21.01
C LEU A 221 -15.70 -11.09 19.90
N GLU A 222 -14.48 -11.55 19.62
CA GLU A 222 -14.22 -12.61 18.64
C GLU A 222 -14.75 -13.96 19.13
N ARG A 223 -14.45 -14.34 20.38
CA ARG A 223 -14.91 -15.61 20.97
C ARG A 223 -16.42 -15.68 21.12
N GLY A 224 -17.01 -14.57 21.56
CA GLY A 224 -18.45 -14.42 21.80
C GLY A 224 -19.26 -14.02 20.57
N PHE A 225 -18.64 -13.87 19.39
CA PHE A 225 -19.28 -13.29 18.21
C PHE A 225 -20.61 -13.99 17.85
N ILE A 226 -21.68 -13.21 17.75
CA ILE A 226 -23.00 -13.65 17.28
C ILE A 226 -23.23 -13.17 15.85
N ARG A 227 -23.17 -11.85 15.63
CA ARG A 227 -23.39 -11.18 14.35
C ARG A 227 -22.83 -9.76 14.36
N ALA A 228 -22.61 -9.20 13.18
CA ALA A 228 -22.22 -7.81 13.00
C ALA A 228 -23.40 -7.03 12.39
N GLU A 229 -23.88 -6.02 13.10
CA GLU A 229 -24.80 -5.05 12.50
C GLU A 229 -23.97 -3.98 11.80
N THR A 230 -24.09 -3.85 10.49
CA THR A 230 -23.22 -3.00 9.67
C THR A 230 -23.98 -2.14 8.68
N TYR A 231 -23.44 -0.97 8.37
CA TYR A 231 -23.83 -0.11 7.26
C TYR A 231 -22.59 0.61 6.74
N SER A 232 -22.62 1.12 5.50
CA SER A 232 -21.46 1.84 4.96
C SER A 232 -21.41 3.28 5.47
N PHE A 233 -20.22 3.86 5.56
CA PHE A 233 -20.06 5.29 5.82
C PHE A 233 -20.79 6.15 4.79
N ASP A 234 -20.80 5.74 3.52
CA ASP A 234 -21.50 6.45 2.43
C ASP A 234 -23.02 6.46 2.64
N ASP A 235 -23.60 5.38 3.17
CA ASP A 235 -25.01 5.34 3.56
C ASP A 235 -25.30 6.32 4.69
N LEU A 236 -24.42 6.40 5.70
CA LEU A 236 -24.56 7.37 6.78
C LEU A 236 -24.44 8.80 6.27
N ALA A 237 -23.45 9.09 5.42
CA ALA A 237 -23.23 10.42 4.84
C ALA A 237 -24.41 10.87 3.97
N SER A 238 -24.99 9.95 3.19
CA SER A 238 -26.14 10.26 2.32
C SER A 238 -27.47 10.39 3.07
N CYS A 239 -27.72 9.56 4.09
CA CYS A 239 -28.95 9.62 4.88
C CYS A 239 -28.90 10.67 6.00
N GLY A 240 -27.72 11.05 6.47
CA GLY A 240 -27.48 12.05 7.51
C GLY A 240 -27.68 11.58 8.95
N SER A 241 -28.28 10.40 9.18
CA SER A 241 -28.35 9.79 10.53
C SER A 241 -28.56 8.28 10.48
N VAL A 242 -28.11 7.57 11.52
CA VAL A 242 -28.28 6.12 11.66
C VAL A 242 -29.75 5.70 11.65
N ALA A 243 -30.63 6.53 12.23
CA ALA A 243 -32.08 6.29 12.20
C ALA A 243 -32.62 6.26 10.75
N LYS A 244 -32.20 7.23 9.92
CA LYS A 244 -32.59 7.28 8.51
C LYS A 244 -31.98 6.14 7.68
N VAL A 245 -30.74 5.70 8.00
CA VAL A 245 -30.13 4.52 7.38
C VAL A 245 -30.96 3.26 7.67
N ARG A 246 -31.47 3.11 8.90
CA ARG A 246 -32.39 2.01 9.27
C ARG A 246 -33.73 2.11 8.57
N GLU A 247 -34.35 3.29 8.53
CA GLU A 247 -35.62 3.52 7.81
C GLU A 247 -35.48 3.22 6.31
N ALA A 248 -34.31 3.50 5.74
CA ALA A 248 -33.98 3.17 4.35
C ALA A 248 -33.60 1.70 4.13
N ASN A 249 -33.69 0.83 5.15
CA ASN A 249 -33.31 -0.59 5.12
C ASN A 249 -31.88 -0.87 4.64
N ARG A 250 -30.93 0.03 4.97
CA ARG A 250 -29.52 -0.11 4.58
C ARG A 250 -28.62 -0.70 5.66
N VAL A 251 -29.16 -0.91 6.87
CA VAL A 251 -28.47 -1.64 7.93
C VAL A 251 -28.59 -3.15 7.69
N ARG A 252 -27.45 -3.82 7.60
CA ARG A 252 -27.32 -5.25 7.35
C ARG A 252 -26.98 -6.00 8.64
N GLN A 253 -27.40 -7.25 8.72
CA GLN A 253 -27.03 -8.17 9.78
C GLN A 253 -26.14 -9.26 9.17
N GLU A 254 -24.85 -9.18 9.44
CA GLU A 254 -23.82 -9.98 8.82
C GLU A 254 -23.34 -11.11 9.73
N GLY A 255 -23.09 -12.26 9.12
CA GLY A 255 -22.66 -13.48 9.81
C GLY A 255 -21.14 -13.62 9.91
N LYS A 256 -20.69 -14.81 10.33
CA LYS A 256 -19.26 -15.12 10.51
C LYS A 256 -18.44 -15.12 9.23
N GLU A 257 -19.09 -15.38 8.10
CA GLU A 257 -18.45 -15.44 6.78
C GLU A 257 -18.33 -14.06 6.11
N TYR A 258 -18.91 -13.00 6.69
CA TYR A 258 -18.83 -11.67 6.12
C TYR A 258 -17.41 -11.13 6.16
N GLU A 259 -16.90 -10.73 5.00
CA GLU A 259 -15.64 -9.99 4.88
C GLU A 259 -15.91 -8.50 5.08
N VAL A 260 -15.24 -7.90 6.06
CA VAL A 260 -15.42 -6.49 6.40
C VAL A 260 -14.93 -5.61 5.26
N GLN A 261 -15.76 -4.65 4.86
CA GLN A 261 -15.47 -3.72 3.78
C GLN A 261 -14.86 -2.43 4.31
N ASP A 262 -14.13 -1.72 3.45
CA ASP A 262 -13.59 -0.40 3.78
C ASP A 262 -14.74 0.57 4.05
N GLY A 263 -14.64 1.34 5.12
CA GLY A 263 -15.65 2.31 5.51
C GLY A 263 -16.91 1.73 6.14
N ASP A 264 -16.95 0.43 6.44
CA ASP A 264 -18.04 -0.15 7.22
C ASP A 264 -18.11 0.49 8.62
N VAL A 265 -19.32 0.80 9.08
CA VAL A 265 -19.60 1.19 10.45
C VAL A 265 -20.29 0.01 11.13
N ILE A 266 -19.62 -0.59 12.12
CA ILE A 266 -20.00 -1.89 12.65
C ILE A 266 -20.34 -1.82 14.14
N PHE A 267 -21.45 -2.47 14.49
CA PHE A 267 -21.81 -2.80 15.85
C PHE A 267 -21.82 -4.32 16.04
N PHE A 268 -20.84 -4.84 16.78
CA PHE A 268 -20.73 -6.28 17.05
C PHE A 268 -21.70 -6.72 18.15
N LYS A 269 -22.49 -7.76 17.88
CA LYS A 269 -23.27 -8.47 18.89
C LYS A 269 -22.48 -9.69 19.33
N PHE A 270 -22.31 -9.86 20.63
CA PHE A 270 -21.55 -10.94 21.23
C PHE A 270 -22.23 -11.44 22.51
N ASN A 271 -21.94 -12.68 22.89
CA ASN A 271 -22.30 -13.22 24.20
C ASN A 271 -21.06 -13.22 25.10
N VAL A 272 -21.26 -12.94 26.38
CA VAL A 272 -20.22 -13.01 27.43
C VAL A 272 -20.28 -14.37 28.11
#